data_AF-A0A1V6ESL3-F1
#
_entry.id   AF-A0A1V6ESL3-F1
#
_cell.length_a   1.000
_cell.length_b   1.000
_cell.length_c   1.000
_cell.angle_alpha   90.00
_cell.angle_beta   90.00
_cell.angle_gamma   90.00
#
_symmetry.space_group_name_H-M   'P 1'
#
loop_
_entity.id
_entity.type
_entity.pdbx_description
1 polymer ?
#
loop_
_entity_poly.entity_id
_entity_poly.type
_entity_poly.pdbx_seq_one_letter_code
_entity_poly.pdbx_strand_id
1 'polypeptide(L)'
;MQEAEKLIERYYEGETSVAEENLLCEYLSGKNVPARFEAEKAILGYFASEKKKKSVWLIPNNLKWIASAAAVAAIFLAILFSNQPSATSYAYVDGKKITDKDKIFALAQTTVGNLMSGMNEVEIGLENIQSGQTIESQLDVFAGMEF
;
A
#
# COMPACT_ATOMS: atom_id res chain seq x y z
N MET A 1 -16.09 33.50 54.25
CA MET A 1 -14.61 33.59 54.19
C MET A 1 -13.93 32.81 55.32
N GLN A 2 -14.39 32.90 56.57
CA GLN A 2 -13.78 32.19 57.71
C GLN A 2 -13.92 30.65 57.66
N GLU A 3 -14.99 30.13 57.05
CA GLU A 3 -15.21 28.68 56.97
C GLU A 3 -14.21 27.96 56.06
N ALA A 4 -13.88 28.54 54.90
CA ALA A 4 -12.89 27.98 53.98
C ALA A 4 -11.48 27.98 54.60
N GLU A 5 -11.15 29.03 55.35
CA GLU A 5 -9.87 29.15 56.04
C GLU A 5 -9.73 28.10 57.15
N LYS A 6 -10.78 27.92 57.95
CA LYS A 6 -10.82 26.85 58.95
C LYS A 6 -10.75 25.45 58.33
N LEU A 7 -11.34 25.27 57.14
CA LEU A 7 -11.33 23.99 56.44
C LEU A 7 -9.95 23.67 55.84
N ILE A 8 -9.24 24.69 55.33
CA ILE A 8 -7.85 24.56 54.84
C ILE A 8 -6.91 24.21 56.00
N GLU A 9 -7.07 24.85 57.15
CA GLU A 9 -6.26 24.54 58.33
C GLU A 9 -6.42 23.07 58.76
N ARG A 10 -7.68 22.60 58.84
CA ARG A 10 -7.97 21.18 59.14
C ARG A 10 -7.45 20.23 58.07
N TYR A 11 -7.42 20.65 56.81
CA TYR A 11 -6.84 19.85 55.72
C TYR A 11 -5.33 19.67 55.92
N TYR A 12 -4.63 20.73 56.31
CA TYR A 12 -3.19 20.64 56.63
C TYR A 12 -2.91 19.72 57.82
N GLU A 13 -3.81 19.70 58.81
CA GLU A 13 -3.72 18.76 59.94
C GLU A 13 -4.25 17.35 59.63
N GLY A 14 -4.79 17.12 58.43
CA GLY A 14 -5.31 15.82 58.01
C GLY A 14 -6.62 15.40 58.70
N GLU A 15 -7.37 16.35 59.25
CA GLU A 15 -8.64 16.12 59.97
C GLU A 15 -9.88 16.30 59.08
N THR A 16 -9.70 16.39 57.76
CA THR A 16 -10.79 16.54 56.80
C THR A 16 -11.35 15.20 56.35
N SER A 17 -12.66 15.17 56.10
CA SER A 17 -13.31 14.05 55.42
C SER A 17 -13.27 14.20 53.91
N VAL A 18 -13.43 13.09 53.18
CA VAL A 18 -13.48 13.07 51.70
C VAL A 18 -14.56 14.00 51.13
N ALA A 19 -15.69 14.17 51.83
CA ALA A 19 -16.76 15.08 51.40
C ALA A 19 -16.33 16.55 51.53
N GLU A 20 -15.69 16.91 52.65
CA GLU A 20 -15.15 18.25 52.90
C GLU A 20 -14.04 18.61 51.89
N GLU A 21 -13.14 17.68 51.60
CA GLU A 21 -12.06 17.88 50.62
C GLU A 21 -12.58 18.07 49.19
N ASN A 22 -13.66 17.36 48.81
CA ASN A 22 -14.29 17.58 47.51
C ASN A 22 -14.89 19.00 47.41
N LEU A 23 -15.54 19.49 48.47
CA LEU A 23 -16.04 20.87 48.52
C LEU A 23 -14.90 21.89 48.46
N LEU A 24 -13.79 21.60 49.15
CA LEU A 24 -12.59 22.44 49.14
C LEU A 24 -11.98 22.52 47.73
N CYS A 25 -11.87 21.39 47.04
CA CYS A 25 -11.41 21.34 45.65
C CYS A 25 -12.32 22.13 44.71
N GLU A 26 -13.64 22.01 44.85
CA GLU A 26 -14.61 22.75 44.03
C GLU A 26 -14.50 24.27 44.24
N TYR A 27 -14.42 24.70 45.50
CA TYR A 27 -14.23 26.11 45.86
C TYR A 27 -12.94 26.69 45.28
N LEU A 28 -11.82 25.97 45.43
CA LEU A 28 -10.49 26.40 44.96
C LEU A 28 -10.35 26.37 43.43
N SER A 29 -11.19 25.59 42.74
CA SER A 29 -11.24 25.56 41.27
C SER A 29 -11.95 26.77 40.66
N GLY A 30 -12.58 27.60 41.49
CA GLY A 30 -13.24 28.83 41.07
C GLY A 30 -12.26 29.89 40.51
N LYS A 31 -12.82 30.81 39.70
CA LYS A 31 -12.06 31.96 39.18
C LYS A 31 -11.79 33.04 40.22
N ASN A 32 -12.55 33.08 41.33
CA ASN A 32 -12.50 34.15 42.34
C ASN A 32 -11.98 33.62 43.69
N VAL A 33 -10.77 33.05 43.68
CA VAL A 33 -10.09 32.58 44.90
C VAL A 33 -9.18 33.71 45.42
N PRO A 34 -9.23 34.07 46.72
CA PRO A 34 -8.35 35.06 47.31
C PRO A 34 -6.86 34.76 47.06
N ALA A 35 -6.05 35.79 46.84
CA ALA A 35 -4.61 35.64 46.53
C ALA A 35 -3.83 34.84 47.60
N ARG A 36 -4.26 34.89 48.86
CA ARG A 36 -3.66 34.10 49.95
C ARG A 36 -3.82 32.59 49.79
N PHE A 37 -4.75 32.13 48.94
CA PHE A 37 -5.03 30.72 48.70
C PHE A 37 -4.54 30.24 47.33
N GLU A 38 -3.59 30.94 46.71
CA GLU A 38 -3.04 30.53 45.41
C GLU A 38 -2.26 29.22 45.48
N ALA A 39 -1.58 28.95 46.60
CA ALA A 39 -0.84 27.70 46.80
C ALA A 39 -1.80 26.51 46.87
N GLU A 40 -2.85 26.61 47.68
CA GLU A 40 -3.90 25.61 47.83
C GLU A 40 -4.63 25.40 46.52
N LYS A 41 -4.89 26.48 45.77
CA LYS A 41 -5.48 26.39 44.42
C LYS A 41 -4.58 25.64 43.45
N ALA A 42 -3.27 25.85 43.49
CA ALA A 42 -2.34 25.12 42.62
C ALA A 42 -2.34 23.61 42.94
N ILE A 43 -2.45 23.25 44.21
CA ILE A 43 -2.44 21.84 44.67
C ILE A 43 -3.79 21.16 44.40
N LEU A 44 -4.90 21.78 44.82
CA LEU A 44 -6.23 21.16 44.86
C LEU A 44 -7.12 21.53 43.67
N GLY A 45 -6.96 22.74 43.11
CA GLY A 45 -7.77 23.22 42.00
C GLY A 45 -7.52 22.49 40.67
N TYR A 46 -6.37 21.83 40.52
CA TYR A 46 -6.05 21.03 39.34
C TYR A 46 -7.01 19.83 39.18
N PHE A 47 -7.33 19.15 40.29
CA PHE A 47 -8.07 17.89 40.27
C PHE A 47 -9.54 18.02 39.89
N ALA A 48 -10.19 19.16 40.14
CA ALA A 48 -11.59 19.33 39.71
C ALA A 48 -11.72 19.46 38.19
N SER A 49 -10.69 20.02 37.53
CA SER A 49 -10.65 20.23 36.08
C SER A 49 -10.58 18.91 35.31
N GLU A 50 -9.88 17.92 35.87
CA GLU A 50 -9.70 16.59 35.26
C GLU A 50 -10.92 15.67 35.41
N LYS A 51 -11.88 16.01 36.29
CA LYS A 51 -13.15 15.27 36.43
C LYS A 51 -14.12 15.46 35.26
N LYS A 52 -13.76 16.22 34.23
CA LYS A 52 -14.37 16.03 32.90
C LYS A 52 -13.97 14.64 32.40
N LYS A 53 -14.68 13.64 32.90
CA LYS A 53 -14.67 12.26 32.40
C LYS A 53 -14.66 12.37 30.88
N LYS A 54 -13.52 12.11 30.26
CA LYS A 54 -13.49 11.80 28.83
C LYS A 54 -14.50 10.69 28.71
N SER A 55 -15.65 10.99 28.12
CA SER A 55 -16.61 9.99 27.71
C SER A 55 -15.84 9.14 26.72
N VAL A 56 -15.19 8.09 27.22
CA VAL A 56 -14.61 7.06 26.39
C VAL A 56 -15.83 6.42 25.78
N TRP A 57 -16.14 6.85 24.56
CA TRP A 57 -17.22 6.27 23.78
C TRP A 57 -16.90 4.78 23.68
N LEU A 58 -17.65 3.99 24.46
CA LEU A 58 -17.50 2.54 24.51
C LEU A 58 -17.95 2.02 23.16
N ILE A 59 -16.96 1.82 22.28
CA ILE A 59 -17.19 1.25 20.97
C ILE A 59 -17.75 -0.16 21.19
N PRO A 60 -18.96 -0.46 20.72
CA PRO A 60 -19.54 -1.77 20.94
C PRO A 60 -18.69 -2.83 20.21
N ASN A 61 -18.57 -4.02 20.81
CA ASN A 61 -17.57 -5.02 20.40
C ASN A 61 -17.74 -5.51 18.95
N ASN A 62 -18.98 -5.48 18.42
CA ASN A 62 -19.32 -5.75 17.03
C ASN A 62 -18.68 -4.76 16.05
N LEU A 63 -18.52 -3.48 16.43
CA LEU A 63 -17.92 -2.47 15.55
C LEU A 63 -16.41 -2.68 15.40
N LYS A 64 -15.74 -3.29 16.39
CA LYS A 64 -14.31 -3.66 16.31
C LYS A 64 -14.07 -4.73 15.24
N TRP A 65 -14.97 -5.70 15.13
CA TRP A 65 -14.94 -6.73 14.09
C TRP A 65 -15.23 -6.16 12.70
N ILE A 66 -16.21 -5.27 12.59
CA ILE A 66 -16.55 -4.58 11.33
C ILE A 66 -15.37 -3.72 10.85
N ALA A 67 -14.74 -2.97 11.75
CA ALA A 67 -13.57 -2.14 11.41
C ALA A 67 -12.38 -2.99 10.93
N SER A 68 -12.12 -4.13 11.61
CA SER A 68 -11.07 -5.07 11.20
C SER A 68 -11.35 -5.68 9.83
N ALA A 69 -12.59 -6.14 9.59
CA ALA A 69 -13.00 -6.71 8.31
C ALA A 69 -12.91 -5.70 7.15
N ALA A 70 -13.31 -4.44 7.39
CA ALA A 70 -13.21 -3.38 6.39
C ALA A 70 -11.75 -3.06 6.03
N ALA A 71 -10.83 -3.04 7.01
CA ALA A 71 -9.41 -2.81 6.76
C ALA A 71 -8.79 -3.93 5.92
N VAL A 72 -9.10 -5.20 6.24
CA VAL A 72 -8.62 -6.35 5.45
C VAL A 72 -9.17 -6.32 4.03
N ALA A 73 -10.46 -6.01 3.85
CA ALA A 73 -11.07 -5.88 2.53
C ALA A 73 -10.47 -4.74 1.70
N ALA A 74 -10.18 -3.60 2.32
CA ALA A 74 -9.54 -2.46 1.67
C ALA A 74 -8.11 -2.77 1.21
N ILE A 75 -7.31 -3.45 2.05
CA ILE A 75 -5.95 -3.90 1.69
C ILE A 75 -6.04 -4.90 0.53
N PHE A 76 -6.95 -5.86 0.59
CA PHE A 76 -7.15 -6.84 -0.47
C PHE A 76 -7.54 -6.18 -1.81
N LEU A 77 -8.49 -5.23 -1.79
CA LEU A 77 -8.87 -4.45 -2.97
C LEU A 77 -7.69 -3.64 -3.52
N ALA A 78 -6.91 -2.98 -2.65
CA ALA A 78 -5.73 -2.23 -3.06
C ALA A 78 -4.70 -3.12 -3.76
N ILE A 79 -4.47 -4.34 -3.25
CA ILE A 79 -3.59 -5.33 -3.88
C ILE A 79 -4.14 -5.76 -5.25
N LEU A 80 -5.45 -6.04 -5.36
CA LEU A 80 -6.06 -6.43 -6.64
C LEU A 80 -5.97 -5.33 -7.70
N PHE A 81 -6.22 -4.07 -7.34
CA PHE A 81 -6.15 -2.96 -8.28
C PHE A 81 -4.72 -2.51 -8.60
N SER A 82 -3.77 -2.70 -7.69
CA SER A 82 -2.36 -2.36 -7.92
C SER A 82 -1.63 -3.41 -8.76
N ASN A 83 -2.01 -4.68 -8.67
CA ASN A 83 -1.44 -5.78 -9.46
C ASN A 83 -2.14 -5.95 -10.81
N GLN A 84 -2.44 -4.87 -11.52
CA GLN A 84 -2.70 -5.01 -12.95
C GLN A 84 -1.35 -5.18 -13.65
N PRO A 85 -1.03 -6.37 -14.18
CA PRO A 85 0.20 -6.54 -14.95
C PRO A 85 0.10 -5.63 -16.16
N SER A 86 0.82 -4.49 -16.10
CA SER A 86 1.10 -3.67 -17.26
C SER A 86 2.10 -4.44 -18.12
N ALA A 87 1.62 -5.51 -18.75
CA ALA A 87 2.38 -6.31 -19.71
C ALA A 87 2.61 -5.45 -20.95
N THR A 88 3.53 -4.50 -20.84
CA THR A 88 3.96 -3.64 -21.94
C THR A 88 4.90 -4.48 -22.80
N SER A 89 4.31 -5.31 -23.66
CA SER A 89 5.06 -5.93 -24.74
C SER A 89 5.42 -4.85 -25.75
N TYR A 90 6.68 -4.80 -26.17
CA TYR A 90 7.15 -3.84 -27.18
C TYR A 90 8.08 -4.53 -28.16
N ALA A 91 8.12 -4.04 -29.39
CA ALA A 91 9.04 -4.49 -30.42
C ALA A 91 9.57 -3.28 -31.20
N TYR A 92 10.71 -3.45 -31.87
CA TYR A 92 11.25 -2.45 -32.80
C TYR A 92 11.11 -2.98 -34.23
N VAL A 93 10.44 -2.20 -35.08
CA VAL A 93 10.29 -2.47 -36.51
C VAL A 93 10.81 -1.23 -37.24
N ASP A 94 11.81 -1.41 -38.11
CA ASP A 94 12.46 -0.31 -38.84
C ASP A 94 12.95 0.85 -37.95
N GLY A 95 13.48 0.50 -36.77
CA GLY A 95 13.97 1.48 -35.79
C GLY A 95 12.87 2.23 -35.02
N LYS A 96 11.59 1.96 -35.28
CA LYS A 96 10.45 2.55 -34.54
C LYS A 96 9.89 1.56 -33.52
N LYS A 97 9.67 2.06 -32.29
CA LYS A 97 9.05 1.29 -31.21
C LYS A 97 7.55 1.14 -31.46
N ILE A 98 7.07 -0.10 -31.45
CA ILE A 98 5.64 -0.44 -31.44
C ILE A 98 5.27 -1.08 -30.08
N THR A 99 4.08 -0.75 -29.58
CA THR A 99 3.54 -1.27 -28.29
C THR A 99 2.13 -1.86 -28.44
N ASP A 100 1.62 -1.88 -29.67
CA ASP A 100 0.33 -2.45 -30.02
C ASP A 100 0.44 -3.98 -29.96
N LYS A 101 -0.26 -4.57 -28.99
CA LYS A 101 -0.17 -6.00 -28.68
C LYS A 101 -0.60 -6.86 -29.86
N ASP A 102 -1.64 -6.46 -30.60
CA ASP A 102 -2.18 -7.24 -31.72
C ASP A 102 -1.19 -7.22 -32.89
N LYS A 103 -0.56 -6.06 -33.15
CA LYS A 103 0.49 -5.95 -34.17
C LYS A 103 1.74 -6.75 -33.81
N ILE A 104 2.18 -6.68 -32.55
CA ILE A 104 3.35 -7.42 -32.08
C ILE A 104 3.10 -8.93 -32.20
N PHE A 105 1.91 -9.39 -31.80
CA PHE A 105 1.56 -10.80 -31.86
C PHE A 105 1.42 -11.31 -33.29
N ALA A 106 0.76 -10.54 -34.17
CA ALA A 106 0.66 -10.88 -35.59
C ALA A 106 2.05 -10.97 -36.24
N LEU A 107 2.93 -9.98 -36.00
CA LEU A 107 4.30 -9.99 -36.52
C LEU A 107 5.09 -11.21 -36.03
N ALA A 108 4.98 -11.55 -34.75
CA ALA A 108 5.65 -12.71 -34.17
C ALA A 108 5.16 -14.01 -34.82
N GLN A 109 3.86 -14.18 -35.00
CA GLN A 109 3.29 -15.36 -35.67
C GLN A 109 3.74 -15.47 -37.12
N THR A 110 3.69 -14.37 -37.87
CA THR A 110 4.15 -14.35 -39.26
C THR A 110 5.63 -14.68 -39.38
N THR A 111 6.48 -14.11 -38.51
CA THR A 111 7.91 -14.41 -38.51
C THR A 111 8.18 -15.89 -38.26
N VAL A 112 7.53 -16.47 -37.25
CA VAL A 112 7.69 -17.90 -36.93
C VAL A 112 7.16 -18.78 -38.06
N GLY A 113 5.99 -18.46 -38.62
CA GLY A 113 5.41 -19.19 -39.75
C GLY A 113 6.32 -19.17 -40.98
N ASN A 114 6.87 -18.00 -41.32
CA ASN A 114 7.79 -17.85 -42.45
C ASN A 114 9.10 -18.63 -42.24
N LEU A 115 9.64 -18.66 -41.02
CA LEU A 115 10.83 -19.46 -40.70
C LEU A 115 10.56 -20.95 -40.89
N MET A 116 9.39 -21.43 -40.47
CA MET A 116 9.00 -22.83 -40.68
C MET A 116 8.83 -23.15 -42.17
N SER A 117 8.32 -22.24 -42.99
CA SER A 117 8.24 -22.45 -44.44
C SER A 117 9.63 -22.42 -45.11
N GLY A 118 10.53 -21.55 -44.68
CA GLY A 118 11.89 -21.46 -45.22
C GLY A 118 12.82 -22.62 -44.84
N MET A 119 12.52 -23.33 -43.74
CA MET A 119 13.27 -24.54 -43.36
C MET A 119 13.18 -25.64 -44.41
N ASN A 120 12.04 -25.79 -45.10
CA ASN A 120 11.88 -26.77 -46.17
C ASN A 120 12.83 -26.49 -47.35
N GLU A 121 13.04 -25.22 -47.73
CA GLU A 121 13.94 -24.88 -48.84
C GLU A 121 15.40 -25.19 -48.50
N VAL A 122 15.81 -24.94 -47.26
CA VAL A 122 17.16 -25.28 -46.77
C VAL A 122 17.34 -26.79 -46.68
N GLU A 123 16.33 -27.53 -46.21
CA GLU A 123 16.34 -28.99 -46.13
C GLU A 123 16.40 -29.65 -47.51
N ILE A 124 15.58 -29.19 -48.46
CA ILE A 124 15.61 -29.64 -49.87
C ILE A 124 16.97 -29.30 -50.51
N GLY A 125 17.52 -28.11 -50.24
CA GLY A 125 18.85 -27.72 -50.70
C GLY A 125 19.95 -28.63 -50.16
N LEU A 126 19.88 -29.00 -48.88
CA LEU A 126 20.83 -29.92 -48.24
C LEU A 126 20.69 -31.35 -48.77
N GLU A 127 19.47 -31.83 -49.02
CA GLU A 127 19.19 -33.14 -49.62
C GLU A 127 19.75 -33.22 -51.05
N ASN A 128 19.57 -32.17 -51.87
CA ASN A 128 20.10 -32.09 -53.23
C ASN A 128 21.63 -31.98 -53.30
N ILE A 129 22.27 -31.45 -52.24
CA ILE A 129 23.73 -31.44 -52.11
C ILE A 129 24.22 -32.83 -51.69
N GLN A 130 23.57 -33.48 -50.72
CA GLN A 130 23.95 -34.80 -50.22
C GLN A 130 23.75 -35.89 -51.28
N SER A 131 22.67 -35.81 -52.06
CA SER A 131 22.38 -36.74 -53.16
C SER A 131 23.23 -36.47 -54.42
N GLY A 132 24.05 -35.41 -54.43
CA GLY A 132 24.93 -35.05 -55.55
C GLY A 132 24.22 -34.47 -56.76
N GLN A 133 22.89 -34.36 -56.77
CA GLN A 133 22.11 -33.90 -57.93
C GLN A 133 22.51 -32.51 -58.44
N THR A 134 22.88 -31.61 -57.52
CA THR A 134 23.36 -30.26 -57.89
C THR A 134 24.72 -30.32 -58.60
N ILE A 135 25.61 -31.21 -58.18
CA ILE A 135 26.94 -31.37 -58.76
C ILE A 135 26.83 -32.07 -60.12
N GLU A 136 26.01 -33.12 -60.21
CA GLU A 136 25.75 -33.85 -61.45
C GLU A 136 25.10 -32.95 -62.53
N SER A 137 24.08 -32.17 -62.17
CA SER A 137 23.46 -31.24 -63.14
C SER A 137 24.41 -30.15 -63.61
N GLN A 138 25.29 -29.63 -62.75
CA GLN A 138 26.32 -28.68 -63.16
C GLN A 138 27.38 -29.35 -64.05
N LEU A 139 27.82 -30.57 -63.71
CA LEU A 139 28.77 -31.32 -64.52
C LEU A 139 28.21 -31.66 -65.90
N ASP A 140 26.92 -32.02 -66.00
CA ASP A 140 26.25 -32.34 -67.27
C ASP A 140 26.18 -31.12 -68.20
N VAL A 141 25.94 -29.93 -67.63
CA VAL A 141 26.01 -28.65 -68.37
C VAL A 141 27.41 -28.38 -68.92
N PHE A 142 28.46 -28.73 -68.17
CA PHE A 142 29.85 -28.61 -68.65
C PHE A 142 30.24 -29.71 -69.64
N ALA A 143 29.72 -30.93 -69.48
CA ALA A 143 30.00 -32.06 -70.37
C ALA A 143 29.30 -31.89 -71.74
N GLY A 144 28.17 -31.21 -71.79
CA GLY A 144 27.45 -30.86 -73.03
C GLY A 144 28.06 -29.70 -73.83
N MET A 145 29.10 -29.03 -73.32
CA MET A 145 29.88 -28.07 -74.10
C MET A 145 31.01 -28.80 -74.84
N GLU A 146 30.77 -29.17 -76.10
CA GLU A 146 31.84 -29.56 -77.01
C GLU A 146 32.68 -28.31 -77.37
N PHE A 147 33.99 -28.37 -77.10
CA PHE A 147 34.98 -27.38 -77.53
C PHE A 147 35.56 -27.74 -78.90
#